data_AF-A0A800MVH1-F1
#
_entry.id   AF-A0A800MVH1-F1
#
_cell.length_a   1.000
_cell.length_b   1.000
_cell.length_c   1.000
_cell.angle_alpha   90.00
_cell.angle_beta   90.00
_cell.angle_gamma   90.00
#
_symmetry.space_group_name_H-M   'P 1'
#
loop_
_entity.id
_entity.type
_entity.pdbx_description
1 polymer ?
#
loop_
_entity_poly.entity_id
_entity_poly.type
_entity_poly.pdbx_seq_one_letter_code
_entity_poly.pdbx_strand_id
1 'polypeptide(L)' 'MKHETKEQVKNWLLTIMILTLIGSFVLFFMGYYMAGFLIGGIFMSISTFLAQWSSDKSADYIFRGEYQNNRNKWNNKW' A
#
# COMPACT_ATOMS: atom_id res chain seq x y z
N MET A 1 -21.26 -6.36 6.06
CA MET A 1 -21.59 -5.32 5.07
C MET A 1 -20.50 -4.26 4.83
N LYS A 2 -20.06 -3.42 5.79
CA LYS A 2 -19.04 -2.36 5.52
C LYS A 2 -17.57 -2.82 5.51
N HIS A 3 -17.29 -4.04 5.97
CA HIS A 3 -15.95 -4.64 6.00
C HIS A 3 -15.64 -5.46 4.73
N GLU A 4 -16.60 -6.24 4.24
CA GLU A 4 -16.45 -7.06 3.02
C GLU A 4 -16.13 -6.21 1.79
N THR A 5 -16.77 -5.05 1.67
CA THR A 5 -16.52 -4.10 0.57
C THR A 5 -15.11 -3.51 0.62
N LYS A 6 -14.52 -3.32 1.80
CA LYS A 6 -13.14 -2.81 1.94
C LYS A 6 -12.11 -3.86 1.51
N GLU A 7 -12.33 -5.12 1.86
CA GLU A 7 -11.44 -6.21 1.46
C GLU A 7 -11.53 -6.51 -0.04
N GLN A 8 -12.74 -6.46 -0.61
CA GLN A 8 -12.93 -6.58 -2.05
C GLN A 8 -12.21 -5.46 -2.82
N VAL A 9 -12.33 -4.20 -2.37
CA VAL A 9 -11.62 -3.07 -2.98
C VAL A 9 -10.10 -3.25 -2.89
N LYS A 10 -9.59 -3.71 -1.75
CA LYS A 10 -8.15 -3.99 -1.58
C LYS A 10 -7.67 -5.08 -2.54
N ASN A 11 -8.42 -6.17 -2.68
CA ASN A 11 -8.07 -7.24 -3.61
C ASN A 11 -8.10 -6.78 -5.06
N TRP A 12 -9.13 -6.04 -5.46
CA TRP A 12 -9.20 -5.46 -6.81
C TRP A 12 -8.02 -4.53 -7.11
N LEU A 13 -7.67 -3.68 -6.14
CA LEU A 13 -6.54 -2.76 -6.25
C LEU A 13 -5.21 -3.52 -6.43
N LEU A 14 -4.98 -4.58 -5.64
CA LEU A 14 -3.80 -5.44 -5.79
C LEU A 14 -3.76 -6.13 -7.15
N THR A 15 -4.89 -6.66 -7.63
CA THR A 15 -4.98 -7.27 -8.95
C THR A 15 -4.62 -6.26 -10.05
N ILE A 16 -5.15 -5.03 -9.98
CA ILE A 16 -4.83 -3.97 -10.94
C ILE A 16 -3.34 -3.61 -10.89
N MET A 17 -2.75 -3.52 -9.70
CA MET A 17 -1.32 -3.25 -9.55
C MET A 17 -0.44 -4.33 -10.19
N ILE A 18 -0.79 -5.60 -10.03
CA ILE A 18 -0.06 -6.72 -10.65
C ILE A 18 -0.19 -6.68 -12.17
N LEU A 19 -1.41 -6.48 -12.67
CA LEU A 19 -1.69 -6.44 -14.11
C LEU A 19 -0.98 -5.26 -14.79
N THR A 20 -0.97 -4.08 -14.17
CA THR A 20 -0.30 -2.89 -14.72
C THR A 20 1.22 -3.04 -14.71
N LEU A 21 1.79 -3.68 -13.68
CA LEU A 21 3.22 -3.98 -13.64
C LEU A 21 3.63 -4.96 -14.75
N ILE A 22 2.94 -6.09 -14.86
CA ILE A 22 3.22 -7.09 -15.91
C ILE A 22 2.97 -6.50 -17.29
N GLY A 23 1.87 -5.75 -17.46
CA GLY A 23 1.53 -5.09 -18.71
C GLY A 23 2.59 -4.09 -19.16
N SER A 24 3.08 -3.24 -18.25
CA SER A 24 4.18 -2.31 -18.52
C SER A 24 5.44 -3.05 -18.98
N PHE A 25 5.79 -4.13 -18.29
CA PHE A 25 6.93 -4.97 -18.64
C PHE A 25 6.78 -5.57 -20.05
N VAL A 26 5.66 -6.24 -20.34
CA VAL A 26 5.40 -6.86 -21.66
C VAL A 26 5.41 -5.82 -22.78
N LEU A 27 4.78 -4.66 -22.59
CA LEU A 27 4.78 -3.57 -23.57
C LEU A 27 6.18 -3.06 -23.89
N PHE A 28 7.06 -3.03 -22.89
CA PHE A 28 8.46 -2.67 -23.07
C PHE A 28 9.19 -3.67 -23.98
N PHE A 29 8.97 -4.97 -23.79
CA PHE A 29 9.53 -6.02 -24.66
C PHE A 29 8.93 -6.06 -26.07
N MET A 30 7.66 -5.66 -26.22
CA MET A 30 7.04 -5.49 -27.54
C MET A 30 7.52 -4.22 -28.29
N GLY A 31 8.36 -3.39 -27.67
CA GLY A 31 8.87 -2.15 -28.28
C GLY A 31 7.94 -0.95 -28.15
N TYR A 32 6.82 -1.07 -27.42
CA TYR A 32 5.93 0.04 -27.10
C TYR A 32 6.44 0.83 -25.88
N TYR A 33 7.67 1.35 -25.98
CA TYR A 33 8.37 1.96 -24.85
C TYR A 33 7.61 3.12 -24.21
N MET A 34 6.97 3.99 -25.01
CA MET A 34 6.22 5.14 -24.49
C MET A 34 4.97 4.72 -23.72
N ALA A 35 4.23 3.73 -24.22
CA ALA A 35 3.07 3.18 -23.54
C ALA A 35 3.45 2.39 -22.28
N GLY A 36 4.51 1.57 -22.37
CA GLY A 36 5.08 0.84 -21.24
C GLY A 36 5.55 1.79 -20.13
N PHE A 37 6.21 2.89 -20.51
CA PHE A 37 6.66 3.93 -19.57
C PHE A 37 5.49 4.65 -18.89
N LEU A 38 4.45 5.03 -19.64
CA LEU A 38 3.25 5.64 -19.08
C LEU A 38 2.56 4.71 -18.07
N ILE A 39 2.33 3.45 -18.44
CA ILE A 39 1.66 2.48 -17.56
C ILE A 39 2.53 2.17 -16.33
N GLY A 40 3.84 2.05 -16.49
CA GLY A 40 4.78 1.88 -15.39
C GLY A 40 4.81 3.08 -14.44
N GLY A 41 4.74 4.30 -14.98
CA GLY A 41 4.64 5.53 -14.20
C GLY A 41 3.34 5.63 -13.39
N ILE A 42 2.21 5.20 -13.96
CA ILE A 42 0.93 5.10 -13.25
C ILE A 42 1.05 4.09 -12.09
N PHE A 43 1.63 2.91 -12.36
CA PHE A 43 1.88 1.91 -11.33
C PHE A 43 2.75 2.46 -10.19
N MET A 44 3.86 3.13 -10.51
CA MET A 44 4.77 3.75 -9.52
C MET A 44 4.06 4.79 -8.65
N SER A 45 3.22 5.62 -9.26
CA SER A 45 2.46 6.67 -8.55
C SER A 45 1.48 6.06 -7.54
N ILE A 46 0.72 5.05 -7.98
CA ILE A 46 -0.23 4.33 -7.12
C ILE A 46 0.52 3.59 -6.00
N SER A 47 1.61 2.91 -6.34
CA SER A 47 2.44 2.17 -5.37
C SER A 47 2.99 3.08 -4.28
N THR A 48 3.50 4.26 -4.65
CA THR A 48 4.04 5.24 -3.71
C THR A 48 2.95 5.77 -2.78
N PHE A 49 1.77 6.08 -3.32
CA PHE A 49 0.62 6.54 -2.53
C PHE A 49 0.17 5.48 -1.52
N LEU A 50 0.06 4.21 -1.95
CA LEU A 50 -0.29 3.12 -1.04
C LEU A 50 0.78 2.90 0.04
N ALA A 51 2.06 2.99 -0.32
CA ALA A 51 3.16 2.82 0.62
C ALA A 51 3.12 3.89 1.70
N GLN A 52 2.90 5.16 1.33
CA GLN A 52 2.73 6.26 2.28
C GLN A 52 1.50 6.05 3.17
N TRP A 53 0.33 5.74 2.59
CA TRP A 53 -0.90 5.51 3.35
C TRP A 53 -0.78 4.33 4.33
N SER A 54 -0.09 3.26 3.93
CA SER A 54 0.19 2.12 4.79
C SER A 54 1.19 2.46 5.88
N SER A 55 2.22 3.26 5.56
CA SER A 55 3.23 3.70 6.53
C SER A 55 2.64 4.60 7.61
N ASP A 56 1.78 5.56 7.22
CA ASP A 56 1.09 6.44 8.17
C ASP A 56 0.22 5.66 9.16
N LYS A 57 -0.51 4.65 8.67
CA LYS A 57 -1.27 3.75 9.55
C LYS A 57 -0.37 2.95 10.47
N SER A 58 0.68 2.32 9.93
CA SER A 58 1.62 1.53 10.74
C SER A 58 2.32 2.37 11.80
N ALA A 59 2.67 3.62 11.49
CA ALA A 59 3.27 4.55 12.44
C ALA A 59 2.30 4.87 13.59
N ASP A 60 1.02 5.14 13.31
CA ASP A 60 0.00 5.36 14.35
C ASP A 60 -0.24 4.11 15.21
N TYR A 61 -0.19 2.91 14.61
CA TYR A 61 -0.28 1.64 15.36
C TYR A 61 0.91 1.43 16.32
N ILE A 62 2.13 1.67 15.86
CA ILE A 62 3.33 1.56 16.70
C ILE A 62 3.30 2.61 17.80
N PHE A 63 2.95 3.86 17.46
CA PHE A 63 2.87 4.96 18.42
C PHE A 63 1.83 4.65 19.49
N ARG A 64 0.61 4.22 19.14
CA ARG A 64 -0.40 3.81 20.14
C ARG A 64 0.07 2.62 20.98
N GLY A 65 0.72 1.63 20.37
CA GLY A 65 1.29 0.47 21.06
C GLY A 65 2.36 0.84 22.08
N GLU A 66 3.32 1.68 21.71
CA GLU A 66 4.38 2.15 22.62
C GLU A 66 3.84 3.06 23.73
N TYR A 67 2.91 3.97 23.41
CA TYR A 67 2.31 4.83 24.42
C TYR A 67 1.50 4.04 25.43
N GLN A 68 0.75 3.02 25.00
CA GLN A 68 -0.04 2.18 25.90
C GLN A 68 0.82 1.22 26.72
N ASN A 69 1.88 0.66 26.11
CA ASN A 69 2.84 -0.19 26.82
C ASN A 69 3.65 0.58 27.86
N ASN A 70 4.12 1.79 27.53
CA ASN A 70 4.79 2.65 28.49
C ASN A 70 3.84 3.07 29.61
N ARG A 71 2.60 3.47 29.30
CA ARG A 71 1.63 3.88 30.33
C ARG A 71 1.36 2.75 31.34
N ASN A 72 1.22 1.51 30.89
CA ASN A 72 1.10 0.35 31.79
C ASN A 72 2.38 0.11 32.62
N LYS A 73 3.56 0.26 32.03
CA LYS A 73 4.84 0.13 32.75
C LYS A 73 5.00 1.15 33.89
N TRP A 74 4.49 2.37 33.72
CA TRP A 74 4.51 3.40 34.76
C TRP A 74 3.39 3.23 35.79
N ASN A 75 2.23 2.70 35.38
CA ASN A 75 1.11 2.45 36.29
C ASN A 75 1.32 1.25 37.23
N ASN A 76 2.12 0.26 36.80
CA ASN A 76 2.44 -0.93 37.60
C ASN A 76 3.64 -0.72 38.54
N LYS A 77 4.13 0.52 38.64
CA LYS A 77 5.31 0.89 39.44
C LYS A 77 4.94 1.56 40.78
N TRP A 78 3.64 1.65 41.06
CA TRP A 78 3.02 2.05 42.32
C TRP A 78 2.04 0.95 42.75
#